data_AF-A0A7S0EXC9-F1
#
_entry.id   AF-A0A7S0EXC9-F1
#
_cell.length_a   1.000
_cell.length_b   1.000
_cell.length_c   1.000
_cell.angle_alpha   90.00
_cell.angle_beta   90.00
_cell.angle_gamma   90.00
#
_symmetry.space_group_name_H-M   'P 1'
#
loop_
_entity.id
_entity.type
_entity.pdbx_description
1 polymer ?
#
loop_
_entity_poly.entity_id
_entity_poly.type
_entity_poly.pdbx_seq_one_letter_code
_entity_poly.pdbx_strand_id
1 'polypeptide(L)'
;VDHRHRASSALGLLDHAMSLLLESNLILLRHGQSVWNSEPSRFTGWCDVPLTVKGRVEAVSVGQLLRARGFRAANVDVAFTSELQRAHETCELALASMAGHEQDTWSSERIRRDVRLNERHYGAVQGLYKDD
;
A
#
# COMPACT_ATOMS: atom_id res chain seq x y z
N VAL A 1 35.99 -45.65 -1.64
CA VAL A 1 36.06 -44.17 -1.60
C VAL A 1 35.32 -43.71 -2.84
N ASP A 2 34.06 -43.31 -2.79
CA ASP A 2 33.57 -42.12 -2.11
C ASP A 2 32.03 -42.23 -1.99
N HIS A 3 31.51 -42.26 -0.75
CA HIS A 3 30.08 -42.19 -0.43
C HIS A 3 29.76 -40.77 0.03
N ARG A 4 29.87 -39.80 -0.87
CA ARG A 4 29.31 -38.46 -0.66
C ARG A 4 28.64 -38.07 -1.94
N HIS A 5 27.30 -38.08 -1.97
CA HIS A 5 26.44 -37.27 -2.85
C HIS A 5 25.04 -37.88 -2.74
N ARG A 6 24.19 -37.34 -1.85
CA ARG A 6 22.70 -37.37 -1.89
C ARG A 6 22.05 -36.93 -0.56
N ALA A 7 22.59 -35.91 0.09
CA ALA A 7 21.96 -35.30 1.28
C ALA A 7 21.71 -33.78 1.12
N SER A 8 21.57 -33.29 -0.13
CA SER A 8 21.54 -31.83 -0.41
C SER A 8 20.22 -31.30 -0.96
N SER A 9 19.24 -32.13 -1.35
CA SER A 9 18.02 -31.63 -2.01
C SER A 9 16.88 -31.32 -1.04
N ALA A 10 16.66 -32.16 -0.02
CA ALA A 10 15.59 -31.95 0.95
C ALA A 10 15.85 -30.77 1.89
N LEU A 11 17.11 -30.57 2.32
CA LEU A 11 17.50 -29.41 3.11
C LEU A 11 17.38 -28.11 2.31
N GLY A 12 17.77 -28.10 1.03
CA GLY A 12 17.63 -26.91 0.18
C GLY A 12 16.18 -26.54 -0.14
N LEU A 13 15.30 -27.54 -0.30
CA LEU A 13 13.85 -27.31 -0.45
C LEU A 13 13.22 -26.78 0.85
N LEU A 14 13.67 -27.27 2.01
CA LEU A 14 13.25 -26.78 3.32
C LEU A 14 13.77 -25.37 3.60
N ASP A 15 15.02 -25.07 3.25
CA ASP A 15 15.59 -23.71 3.37
C ASP A 15 14.89 -22.73 2.44
N HIS A 16 14.53 -23.12 1.22
CA HIS A 16 13.77 -22.27 0.31
C HIS A 16 12.33 -22.07 0.79
N ALA A 17 11.67 -23.13 1.28
CA ALA A 17 10.35 -23.04 1.89
C ALA A 17 10.37 -22.22 3.20
N MET A 18 11.43 -22.32 4.01
CA MET A 18 11.63 -21.50 5.20
C MET A 18 11.95 -20.04 4.86
N SER A 19 12.75 -19.78 3.81
CA SER A 19 12.98 -18.42 3.28
C SER A 19 11.67 -17.77 2.87
N LEU A 20 10.82 -18.50 2.13
CA LEU A 20 9.49 -18.04 1.74
C LEU A 20 8.55 -17.80 2.93
N LEU A 21 8.74 -18.52 4.04
CA LEU A 21 7.99 -18.31 5.30
C LEU A 21 8.56 -17.18 6.18
N LEU A 22 9.80 -16.72 5.92
CA LEU A 22 10.50 -15.69 6.69
C LEU A 22 10.57 -14.33 5.96
N GLU A 23 10.14 -14.27 4.70
CA GLU A 23 10.18 -13.04 3.90
C GLU A 23 9.10 -12.04 4.34
N SER A 24 9.53 -10.97 4.99
CA SER A 24 8.69 -9.83 5.34
C SER A 24 8.66 -8.83 4.19
N ASN A 25 7.45 -8.41 3.78
CA ASN A 25 7.26 -7.44 2.70
C ASN A 25 6.79 -6.10 3.27
N LEU A 26 7.49 -5.01 2.92
CA LEU A 26 7.03 -3.64 3.18
C LEU A 26 6.60 -2.98 1.88
N ILE A 27 5.32 -2.61 1.80
CA ILE A 27 4.74 -1.92 0.65
C ILE A 27 4.51 -0.45 1.03
N LEU A 28 5.22 0.46 0.36
CA LEU A 28 5.02 1.90 0.52
C LEU A 28 4.16 2.43 -0.62
N LEU A 29 3.04 3.05 -0.26
CA LEU A 29 2.07 3.54 -1.22
C LEU A 29 1.74 5.00 -0.96
N ARG A 30 1.99 5.87 -1.95
CA ARG A 30 1.49 7.24 -1.93
C ARG A 30 0.02 7.25 -2.31
N HIS A 31 -0.76 8.14 -1.69
CA HIS A 31 -2.16 8.34 -2.04
C HIS A 31 -2.34 8.69 -3.53
N GLY A 32 -3.49 8.31 -4.11
CA GLY A 32 -3.86 8.70 -5.48
C GLY A 32 -4.07 10.20 -5.63
N GLN A 33 -4.28 10.68 -6.85
CA GLN A 33 -4.52 12.10 -7.11
C GLN A 33 -5.67 12.66 -6.25
N SER A 34 -5.40 13.75 -5.51
CA SER A 34 -6.41 14.51 -4.77
C SER A 34 -6.82 15.77 -5.53
N VAL A 35 -7.95 16.37 -5.13
CA VAL A 35 -8.47 17.61 -5.74
C VAL A 35 -7.51 18.81 -5.69
N TRP A 36 -6.53 18.80 -4.78
CA TRP A 36 -5.54 19.88 -4.66
C TRP A 36 -4.15 19.51 -5.20
N ASN A 37 -3.89 18.23 -5.45
CA ASN A 37 -2.69 17.79 -6.15
C ASN A 37 -2.92 17.64 -7.67
N SER A 38 -4.17 17.79 -8.14
CA SER A 38 -4.46 18.04 -9.56
C SER A 38 -4.05 19.45 -9.96
N GLU A 39 -3.92 19.68 -11.26
CA GLU A 39 -3.57 21.01 -11.79
C GLU A 39 -4.76 21.98 -11.73
N PRO A 40 -4.56 23.24 -11.29
CA PRO A 40 -3.31 23.82 -10.77
C PRO A 40 -2.98 23.34 -9.34
N SER A 41 -1.71 22.94 -9.12
CA SER A 41 -1.26 22.28 -7.88
C SER A 41 -1.19 23.24 -6.68
N ARG A 42 -1.83 22.86 -5.56
CA ARG A 42 -1.81 23.61 -4.29
C ARG A 42 -0.96 22.92 -3.23
N PHE A 43 -0.41 23.70 -2.30
CA PHE A 43 0.15 23.14 -1.06
C PHE A 43 -0.97 22.52 -0.24
N THR A 44 -1.02 21.19 -0.19
CA THR A 44 -2.10 20.48 0.51
C THR A 44 -1.82 20.33 2.00
N GLY A 45 -0.67 19.77 2.36
CA GLY A 45 -0.30 19.53 3.76
C GLY A 45 -1.38 18.78 4.52
N TRP A 46 -1.81 19.31 5.66
CA TRP A 46 -2.83 18.70 6.51
C TRP A 46 -4.27 19.05 6.11
N CYS A 47 -4.48 19.82 5.03
CA CYS A 47 -5.82 20.04 4.52
C CYS A 47 -6.42 18.71 4.05
N ASP A 48 -7.57 18.36 4.61
CA ASP A 48 -8.20 17.08 4.38
C ASP A 48 -9.06 17.11 3.13
N VAL A 49 -8.43 16.86 1.99
CA VAL A 49 -9.06 16.92 0.67
C VAL A 49 -9.30 15.52 0.08
N PRO A 50 -10.40 15.30 -0.64
CA PRO A 50 -10.74 13.99 -1.19
C PRO A 50 -9.88 13.63 -2.41
N LEU A 51 -9.88 12.34 -2.76
CA LEU A 51 -9.38 11.88 -4.05
C LEU A 51 -10.24 12.41 -5.20
N THR A 52 -9.63 12.60 -6.37
CA THR A 52 -10.36 12.77 -7.63
C THR A 52 -10.87 11.42 -8.12
N VAL A 53 -11.72 11.40 -9.16
CA VAL A 53 -12.10 10.16 -9.85
C VAL A 53 -10.85 9.42 -10.35
N LYS A 54 -9.90 10.16 -10.94
CA LYS A 54 -8.62 9.62 -11.38
C LYS A 54 -7.84 9.01 -10.21
N GLY A 55 -7.77 9.67 -9.06
CA GLY A 55 -7.09 9.15 -7.87
C GLY A 55 -7.68 7.85 -7.34
N ARG A 56 -9.00 7.67 -7.42
CA ARG A 56 -9.65 6.40 -7.07
C ARG A 56 -9.30 5.28 -8.06
N VAL A 57 -9.27 5.60 -9.35
CA VAL A 57 -8.84 4.64 -10.39
C VAL A 57 -7.40 4.21 -10.16
N GLU A 58 -6.49 5.16 -9.85
CA GLU A 58 -5.10 4.87 -9.50
C GLU A 58 -5.00 3.91 -8.30
N ALA A 59 -5.78 4.15 -7.24
CA ALA A 59 -5.81 3.30 -6.05
C ALA A 59 -6.23 1.85 -6.38
N VAL A 60 -7.30 1.70 -7.17
CA VAL A 60 -7.78 0.40 -7.64
C VAL A 60 -6.72 -0.30 -8.49
N SER A 61 -6.10 0.41 -9.44
CA SER A 61 -5.06 -0.14 -10.31
C SER A 61 -3.86 -0.69 -9.53
N VAL A 62 -3.47 -0.04 -8.41
CA VAL A 62 -2.39 -0.59 -7.57
C VAL A 62 -2.79 -1.91 -6.91
N GLY A 63 -4.02 -2.02 -6.41
CA GLY A 63 -4.53 -3.28 -5.86
C GLY A 63 -4.48 -4.42 -6.88
N GLN A 64 -4.91 -4.16 -8.12
CA GLN A 64 -4.82 -5.13 -9.23
C GLN A 64 -3.37 -5.52 -9.53
N LEU A 65 -2.45 -4.55 -9.56
CA LEU A 65 -1.04 -4.78 -9.81
C LEU A 65 -0.39 -5.66 -8.72
N LEU A 66 -0.70 -5.39 -7.44
CA LEU A 66 -0.22 -6.20 -6.32
C LEU A 66 -0.71 -7.65 -6.43
N ARG A 67 -2.01 -7.85 -6.71
CA ARG A 67 -2.59 -9.18 -6.95
C ARG A 67 -1.88 -9.90 -8.09
N ALA A 68 -1.68 -9.22 -9.23
CA ALA A 68 -0.99 -9.76 -10.39
C ALA A 68 0.47 -10.16 -10.12
N ARG A 69 1.12 -9.50 -9.13
CA ARG A 69 2.48 -9.83 -8.66
C ARG A 69 2.52 -10.93 -7.60
N GLY A 70 1.39 -11.54 -7.26
CA GLY A 70 1.34 -12.67 -6.32
C GLY A 70 1.04 -12.28 -4.87
N PHE A 71 0.87 -10.99 -4.56
CA PHE A 71 0.40 -10.59 -3.24
C PHE A 71 -1.07 -10.98 -3.04
N ARG A 72 -1.47 -11.19 -1.78
CA ARG A 72 -2.81 -11.58 -1.38
C ARG A 72 -3.30 -10.67 -0.27
N ALA A 73 -4.56 -10.27 -0.33
CA ALA A 73 -5.15 -9.37 0.67
C ALA A 73 -5.27 -10.04 2.04
N ALA A 74 -5.55 -11.35 2.08
CA ALA A 74 -5.59 -12.14 3.30
C ALA A 74 -4.24 -12.16 4.06
N ASN A 75 -3.12 -12.04 3.32
CA ASN A 75 -1.76 -12.06 3.87
C ASN A 75 -1.26 -10.67 4.30
N VAL A 76 -2.09 -9.62 4.21
CA VAL A 76 -1.74 -8.32 4.79
C VAL A 76 -2.00 -8.37 6.29
N ASP A 77 -0.92 -8.43 7.07
CA ASP A 77 -0.99 -8.46 8.53
C ASP A 77 -1.53 -7.14 9.10
N VAL A 78 -1.06 -6.01 8.55
CA VAL A 78 -1.44 -4.66 8.95
C VAL A 78 -1.21 -3.67 7.82
N ALA A 79 -2.08 -2.67 7.72
CA ALA A 79 -1.84 -1.49 6.91
C ALA A 79 -1.81 -0.24 7.80
N PHE A 80 -0.93 0.71 7.48
CA PHE A 80 -0.85 1.99 8.17
C PHE A 80 -1.18 3.13 7.22
N THR A 81 -1.95 4.11 7.67
CA THR A 81 -2.28 5.31 6.89
C THR A 81 -2.10 6.58 7.73
N SER A 82 -1.98 7.72 7.05
CA SER A 82 -2.19 9.01 7.71
C SER A 82 -3.62 9.18 8.23
N GLU A 83 -3.90 10.22 9.01
CA GLU A 83 -5.27 10.62 9.38
C GLU A 83 -6.06 11.24 8.21
N LEU A 84 -5.38 11.56 7.11
CA LEU A 84 -5.97 12.27 5.96
C LEU A 84 -6.78 11.32 5.07
N GLN A 85 -8.00 11.72 4.71
CA GLN A 85 -8.98 10.91 3.99
C GLN A 85 -8.43 10.33 2.69
N ARG A 86 -7.63 11.11 1.95
CA ARG A 86 -7.03 10.67 0.69
C ARG A 86 -6.11 9.46 0.83
N ALA A 87 -5.34 9.38 1.91
CA ALA A 87 -4.46 8.24 2.14
C ALA A 87 -5.25 7.01 2.61
N HIS A 88 -6.24 7.24 3.47
CA HIS A 88 -7.12 6.19 3.94
C HIS A 88 -7.95 5.57 2.80
N GLU A 89 -8.63 6.40 2.01
CA GLU A 89 -9.43 5.98 0.84
C GLU A 89 -8.56 5.24 -0.19
N THR A 90 -7.33 5.70 -0.43
CA THR A 90 -6.41 4.99 -1.34
C THR A 90 -6.08 3.59 -0.82
N CYS A 91 -5.79 3.46 0.48
CA CYS A 91 -5.46 2.18 1.11
C CYS A 91 -6.63 1.20 1.03
N GLU A 92 -7.85 1.65 1.38
CA GLU A 92 -9.05 0.83 1.32
C GLU A 92 -9.35 0.33 -0.10
N LEU A 93 -9.29 1.22 -1.10
CA LEU A 93 -9.52 0.86 -2.50
C LEU A 93 -8.47 -0.11 -3.03
N ALA A 94 -7.20 0.09 -2.67
CA ALA A 94 -6.11 -0.80 -3.06
C ALA A 94 -6.30 -2.20 -2.46
N LEU A 95 -6.60 -2.30 -1.16
CA LEU A 95 -6.82 -3.59 -0.49
C LEU A 95 -8.07 -4.29 -1.01
N ALA A 96 -9.18 -3.56 -1.21
CA ALA A 96 -10.41 -4.10 -1.80
C ALA A 96 -10.18 -4.63 -3.22
N SER A 97 -9.45 -3.87 -4.05
CA SER A 97 -9.14 -4.33 -5.40
C SER A 97 -8.12 -5.47 -5.44
N MET A 98 -7.24 -5.57 -4.44
CA MET A 98 -6.28 -6.68 -4.33
C MET A 98 -7.02 -7.99 -3.97
N ALA A 99 -7.97 -7.93 -3.05
CA ALA A 99 -8.86 -9.04 -2.68
C ALA A 99 -9.68 -9.57 -3.87
N GLY A 100 -10.11 -8.67 -4.76
CA GLY A 100 -10.92 -8.99 -5.92
C GLY A 100 -12.31 -9.53 -5.53
N HIS A 101 -12.82 -10.53 -6.28
CA HIS A 101 -14.17 -11.10 -6.08
C HIS A 101 -14.19 -12.50 -5.44
N GLU A 102 -13.05 -13.00 -4.98
CA GLU A 102 -12.88 -14.37 -4.45
C GLU A 102 -12.69 -14.37 -2.92
N GLN A 103 -12.52 -15.55 -2.30
CA GLN A 103 -12.34 -15.68 -0.84
C GLN A 103 -11.04 -15.07 -0.27
N ASP A 104 -10.26 -14.33 -1.05
CA ASP A 104 -9.07 -13.57 -0.60
C ASP A 104 -9.52 -12.30 0.15
N THR A 105 -10.15 -12.50 1.31
CA THR A 105 -10.79 -11.44 2.08
C THR A 105 -9.80 -10.73 3.01
N TRP A 106 -10.03 -9.43 3.21
CA TRP A 106 -9.31 -8.61 4.18
C TRP A 106 -10.33 -7.81 5.02
N SER A 107 -9.91 -7.33 6.19
CA SER A 107 -10.76 -6.53 7.09
C SER A 107 -10.20 -5.12 7.23
N SER A 108 -11.07 -4.10 7.12
CA SER A 108 -10.74 -2.70 7.39
C SER A 108 -10.25 -2.46 8.82
N GLU A 109 -10.57 -3.35 9.76
CA GLU A 109 -10.06 -3.32 11.14
C GLU A 109 -8.54 -3.47 11.22
N ARG A 110 -7.88 -3.98 10.17
CA ARG A 110 -6.41 -4.08 10.09
C ARG A 110 -5.74 -2.76 9.67
N ILE A 111 -6.51 -1.73 9.30
CA ILE A 111 -5.98 -0.40 8.97
C ILE A 111 -5.80 0.41 10.26
N ARG A 112 -4.56 0.87 10.50
CA ARG A 112 -4.21 1.74 11.62
C ARG A 112 -3.89 3.14 11.10
N ARG A 113 -4.62 4.14 11.58
CA ARG A 113 -4.33 5.54 11.27
C ARG A 113 -3.32 6.11 12.26
N ASP A 114 -2.43 6.96 11.78
CA ASP A 114 -1.41 7.60 12.61
C ASP A 114 -1.08 9.00 12.08
N VAL A 115 -1.22 10.01 12.93
CA VAL A 115 -0.89 11.42 12.62
C VAL A 115 0.58 11.61 12.24
N ARG A 116 1.48 10.74 12.71
CA ARG A 116 2.92 10.77 12.36
C ARG A 116 3.18 10.45 10.90
N LEU A 117 2.20 9.85 10.22
CA LEU A 117 2.23 9.57 8.77
C LEU A 117 1.56 10.66 7.93
N ASN A 118 1.05 11.73 8.55
CA ASN A 118 0.53 12.87 7.79
C ASN A 118 1.63 13.50 6.93
N GLU A 119 1.19 14.12 5.82
CA GLU A 119 2.04 14.94 4.97
C GLU A 119 2.74 16.04 5.79
N ARG A 120 3.81 16.61 5.26
CA ARG A 120 4.41 17.81 5.88
C ARG A 120 3.36 18.89 6.08
N HIS A 121 3.25 19.42 7.30
CA HIS A 121 2.42 20.60 7.56
C HIS A 121 3.08 21.83 6.93
N TYR A 122 2.41 22.46 5.95
CA TYR A 122 2.98 23.61 5.24
C TYR A 122 2.68 24.96 5.92
N GLY A 123 1.99 24.97 7.06
CA GLY A 123 1.73 26.20 7.79
C GLY A 123 0.86 27.16 7.00
N ALA A 124 1.28 28.43 6.94
CA ALA A 124 0.52 29.51 6.30
C ALA A 124 0.33 29.34 4.80
N VAL A 125 1.14 28.54 4.11
CA VAL A 125 1.03 28.36 2.66
C VAL A 125 0.06 27.26 2.23
N GLN A 126 -0.55 26.53 3.18
CA GLN A 126 -1.57 25.53 2.85
C GLN A 126 -2.76 26.16 2.12
N GLY A 127 -3.12 25.59 0.98
CA GLY A 127 -4.20 26.08 0.10
C GLY A 127 -3.76 27.09 -0.97
N LEU A 128 -2.54 27.64 -0.89
CA LEU A 128 -1.98 28.48 -1.95
C LEU A 128 -1.53 27.61 -3.14
N TYR A 129 -1.58 28.19 -4.34
CA TYR A 129 -0.97 27.56 -5.50
C TYR A 129 0.55 27.58 -5.38
N LYS A 130 1.21 26.58 -5.96
CA LYS A 130 2.67 26.47 -5.88
C LYS A 130 3.40 27.47 -6.79
N ASP A 131 2.68 28.01 -7.77
CA ASP A 131 3.21 28.94 -8.76
C ASP A 131 2.94 30.42 -8.40
N ASP A 132 2.28 30.67 -7.26
CA ASP A 132 2.11 32.00 -6.66
C ASP A 132 3.25 32.32 -5.69
#